data_AF-A0A4Q6FZY6-F1
#
_entry.id   AF-A0A4Q6FZY6-F1
#
_cell.length_a   1.000
_cell.length_b   1.000
_cell.length_c   1.000
_cell.angle_alpha   90.00
_cell.angle_beta   90.00
_cell.angle_gamma   90.00
#
_symmetry.space_group_name_H-M   'P 1'
#
loop_
_entity.id
_entity.type
_entity.pdbx_description
1 polymer ?
#
loop_
_entity_poly.entity_id
_entity_poly.type
_entity_poly.pdbx_seq_one_letter_code
_entity_poly.pdbx_strand_id
1 'polypeptide(L)'
;EGGVEEFARRNALKSKLVYEAIDSSGGFYRNDVAPQVRSRMNIPYFLPDEALTARFVAESKAAGLLALKGHKAVGGLRASLYNALPVAAAQALVDFMRDFQQRNG
;
A
#
# COMPACT_ATOMS: atom_id res chain seq x y z
N GLU A 1 11.44 -23.26 6.09
CA GLU A 1 10.54 -22.56 5.15
C GLU A 1 9.12 -23.01 5.43
N GLY A 2 8.19 -22.07 5.64
CA GLY A 2 6.84 -22.36 6.13
C GLY A 2 5.86 -22.48 4.98
N GLY A 3 5.09 -23.56 4.96
CA GLY A 3 4.11 -23.87 3.91
C GLY A 3 2.97 -22.84 3.79
N VAL A 4 1.92 -23.23 3.08
CA VAL A 4 0.79 -22.34 2.71
C VAL A 4 0.15 -21.62 3.90
N GLU A 5 0.14 -22.22 5.09
CA GLU A 5 -0.40 -21.61 6.31
C GLU A 5 0.42 -20.41 6.79
N GLU A 6 1.74 -20.51 6.76
CA GLU A 6 2.61 -19.41 7.18
C GLU A 6 2.55 -18.25 6.17
N PHE A 7 2.44 -18.55 4.87
CA PHE A 7 2.17 -17.53 3.86
C PHE A 7 0.80 -16.87 4.07
N ALA A 8 -0.23 -17.64 4.39
CA ALA A 8 -1.56 -17.10 4.68
C ALA A 8 -1.52 -16.13 5.88
N ARG A 9 -0.83 -16.51 6.97
CA ARG A 9 -0.64 -15.66 8.15
C ARG A 9 0.14 -14.39 7.84
N ARG A 10 1.26 -14.49 7.14
CA ARG A 10 2.09 -13.33 6.74
C ARG A 10 1.34 -12.40 5.80
N ASN A 11 0.63 -12.93 4.82
CA ASN A 11 -0.13 -12.13 3.86
C ASN A 11 -1.28 -11.39 4.55
N ALA A 12 -1.98 -12.04 5.49
CA ALA A 12 -3.00 -11.40 6.31
C ALA A 12 -2.42 -10.24 7.14
N LEU A 13 -1.25 -10.43 7.78
CA LEU A 13 -0.58 -9.38 8.54
C LEU A 13 -0.16 -8.20 7.66
N LYS A 14 0.52 -8.47 6.53
CA LYS A 14 0.94 -7.42 5.58
C LYS A 14 -0.24 -6.61 5.07
N SER A 15 -1.30 -7.26 4.60
CA SER A 15 -2.45 -6.55 4.07
C SER A 15 -3.17 -5.74 5.14
N LYS A 16 -3.27 -6.29 6.36
CA LYS A 16 -3.87 -5.58 7.50
C LYS A 16 -3.14 -4.26 7.77
N LEU A 17 -1.81 -4.28 7.86
CA LEU A 17 -1.01 -3.08 8.10
C LEU A 17 -1.28 -1.98 7.07
N VAL A 18 -1.28 -2.35 5.77
CA VAL A 18 -1.51 -1.37 4.69
C VAL A 18 -2.95 -0.87 4.69
N TYR A 19 -3.94 -1.74 4.88
CA TYR A 19 -5.34 -1.30 4.95
C TYR A 19 -5.63 -0.44 6.17
N GLU A 20 -5.05 -0.74 7.34
CA GLU A 20 -5.18 0.12 8.52
C GLU A 20 -4.65 1.53 8.25
N ALA A 21 -3.50 1.65 7.58
CA ALA A 21 -2.95 2.94 7.18
C ALA A 21 -3.86 3.71 6.20
N ILE A 22 -4.53 2.99 5.28
CA ILE A 22 -5.50 3.59 4.35
C ILE A 22 -6.75 4.05 5.10
N ASP A 23 -7.36 3.16 5.87
CA ASP A 23 -8.65 3.38 6.53
C ASP A 23 -8.55 4.44 7.65
N SER A 24 -7.40 4.56 8.32
CA SER A 24 -7.16 5.58 9.34
C SER A 24 -6.69 6.94 8.78
N SER A 25 -6.58 7.09 7.46
CA SER A 25 -6.00 8.29 6.84
C SER A 25 -6.96 9.48 6.74
N GLY A 26 -8.21 9.35 7.21
CA GLY A 26 -9.22 10.40 7.05
C GLY A 26 -9.59 10.67 5.59
N GLY A 27 -9.35 9.72 4.69
CA GLY A 27 -9.65 9.83 3.26
C GLY A 27 -8.48 10.34 2.39
N PHE A 28 -7.33 10.67 2.99
CA PHE A 28 -6.13 11.04 2.24
C PHE A 28 -5.65 9.91 1.33
N TYR A 29 -5.64 8.68 1.85
CA TYR A 29 -5.53 7.47 1.04
C TYR A 29 -6.92 6.84 0.89
N ARG A 30 -7.38 6.70 -0.34
CA ARG A 30 -8.70 6.12 -0.64
C ARG A 30 -8.57 4.76 -1.32
N ASN A 31 -9.31 3.79 -0.83
CA ASN A 31 -9.53 2.51 -1.48
C ASN A 31 -11.04 2.29 -1.66
N ASP A 32 -11.50 2.20 -2.90
CA ASP A 32 -12.93 2.07 -3.23
C ASP A 32 -13.44 0.62 -3.25
N VAL A 33 -12.59 -0.34 -2.85
CA VAL A 33 -12.96 -1.76 -2.82
C VAL A 33 -13.69 -2.04 -1.51
N ALA A 34 -14.87 -2.65 -1.61
CA ALA A 34 -15.66 -3.02 -0.45
C ALA A 34 -14.83 -3.90 0.52
N PRO A 35 -14.81 -3.61 1.84
CA PRO A 35 -13.88 -4.22 2.79
C PRO A 35 -13.83 -5.75 2.77
N GLN A 36 -14.98 -6.39 2.57
CA GLN A 36 -15.14 -7.85 2.57
C GLN A 36 -14.50 -8.56 1.37
N VAL A 37 -14.19 -7.84 0.29
CA VAL A 37 -13.56 -8.40 -0.93
C VAL A 37 -12.18 -7.79 -1.22
N ARG A 38 -11.61 -7.09 -0.24
CA ARG A 38 -10.27 -6.51 -0.35
C ARG A 38 -9.21 -7.60 -0.52
N SER A 39 -8.36 -7.44 -1.54
CA SER A 39 -7.30 -8.39 -1.83
C SER A 39 -6.18 -8.30 -0.79
N ARG A 40 -5.73 -9.46 -0.29
CA ARG A 40 -4.52 -9.52 0.55
C ARG A 40 -3.22 -9.31 -0.24
N MET A 41 -3.29 -9.37 -1.57
CA MET A 41 -2.12 -9.45 -2.44
C MET A 41 -1.91 -8.19 -3.27
N ASN A 42 -2.98 -7.53 -3.71
CA ASN A 42 -2.88 -6.35 -4.57
C ASN A 42 -3.82 -5.28 -4.03
N ILE A 43 -3.24 -4.27 -3.39
CA ILE A 43 -3.99 -3.21 -2.72
C ILE A 43 -3.92 -1.95 -3.59
N PRO A 44 -4.94 -1.65 -4.42
CA PRO A 44 -5.03 -0.38 -5.10
C PRO A 44 -5.41 0.72 -4.10
N TYR A 45 -4.88 1.92 -4.27
CA TYR A 45 -5.32 3.10 -3.50
C TYR A 45 -5.00 4.38 -4.26
N PHE A 46 -5.69 5.45 -3.89
CA PHE A 46 -5.66 6.75 -4.57
C PHE A 46 -5.36 7.85 -3.57
N LEU A 47 -4.64 8.88 -4.02
CA LEU A 47 -4.46 10.14 -3.30
C LEU A 47 -5.51 11.16 -3.77
N PRO A 48 -5.62 12.33 -3.10
CA PRO A 48 -6.62 13.34 -3.44
C PRO A 48 -6.50 13.87 -4.87
N ASP A 49 -5.28 13.89 -5.43
CA ASP A 49 -5.01 14.33 -6.80
C ASP A 49 -3.80 13.63 -7.44
N GLU A 50 -3.63 13.87 -8.75
CA GLU A 50 -2.55 13.32 -9.55
C GLU A 50 -1.17 13.91 -9.23
N ALA A 51 -1.10 15.15 -8.74
CA ALA A 51 0.17 15.78 -8.36
C ALA A 51 0.77 15.10 -7.12
N LEU A 52 -0.06 14.81 -6.13
CA LEU A 52 0.30 14.01 -4.95
C LEU A 52 0.63 12.57 -5.33
N THR A 53 -0.11 11.97 -6.28
CA THR A 53 0.22 10.64 -6.81
C THR A 53 1.61 10.61 -7.46
N ALA A 54 1.92 11.58 -8.32
CA ALA A 54 3.23 11.70 -8.96
C ALA A 54 4.36 11.91 -7.92
N ARG A 55 4.12 12.77 -6.92
CA ARG A 55 5.06 13.01 -5.82
C ARG A 55 5.30 11.75 -5.00
N PHE A 56 4.24 11.03 -4.62
CA PHE A 56 4.35 9.78 -3.87
C PHE A 56 5.19 8.75 -4.62
N VAL A 57 4.98 8.58 -5.93
CA VAL A 57 5.79 7.65 -6.75
C VAL A 57 7.26 8.05 -6.77
N ALA A 58 7.57 9.35 -6.89
CA ALA A 58 8.94 9.84 -6.92
C ALA A 58 9.64 9.64 -5.57
N GLU A 59 9.00 10.05 -4.47
CA GLU A 59 9.55 9.98 -3.12
C GLU A 59 9.67 8.53 -2.62
N SER A 60 8.65 7.70 -2.86
CA SER A 60 8.71 6.28 -2.48
C SER A 60 9.86 5.57 -3.20
N LYS A 61 10.08 5.86 -4.49
CA LYS A 61 11.22 5.35 -5.23
C LYS A 61 12.55 5.79 -4.62
N ALA A 62 12.68 7.06 -4.22
CA ALA A 62 13.87 7.57 -3.55
C ALA A 62 14.11 6.90 -2.18
N ALA A 63 13.04 6.52 -1.48
CA ALA A 63 13.07 5.75 -0.23
C ALA A 63 13.28 4.24 -0.45
N GLY A 64 13.52 3.78 -1.68
CA GLY A 64 13.71 2.35 -2.00
C GLY A 64 12.43 1.53 -2.07
N LEU A 65 11.25 2.16 -1.99
CA LEU A 65 9.94 1.55 -2.15
C LEU A 65 9.54 1.57 -3.63
N LEU A 66 9.83 0.48 -4.33
CA LEU A 66 9.71 0.42 -5.79
C LEU A 66 8.34 -0.12 -6.25
N ALA A 67 8.01 0.16 -7.52
CA ALA A 67 6.88 -0.42 -8.25
C ALA A 67 5.48 -0.17 -7.64
N LEU A 68 5.29 1.01 -7.02
CA LEU A 68 4.00 1.41 -6.42
C LEU A 68 3.05 2.13 -7.39
N LYS A 69 3.51 2.54 -8.58
CA LYS A 69 2.65 3.18 -9.57
C LYS A 69 1.55 2.22 -10.02
N GLY A 70 0.29 2.66 -9.96
CA GLY A 70 -0.87 1.91 -10.41
C GLY A 70 -0.85 1.59 -11.90
N HIS A 71 -1.74 0.70 -12.33
CA HIS A 71 -1.87 0.35 -13.74
C HIS A 71 -2.41 1.54 -14.55
N LYS A 72 -1.89 1.78 -15.76
CA LYS A 72 -2.23 2.95 -16.60
C LYS A 72 -3.73 3.14 -16.82
N ALA A 73 -4.49 2.04 -16.87
CA ALA A 73 -5.95 2.08 -17.09
C ALA A 73 -6.75 2.59 -15.89
N VAL A 74 -6.19 2.51 -14.67
CA VAL A 74 -6.88 2.85 -13.42
C VAL A 74 -6.28 4.09 -12.77
N GLY A 75 -4.99 4.37 -13.00
CA GLY A 75 -4.27 5.44 -12.31
C GLY A 75 -3.93 5.07 -10.87
N GLY A 76 -3.63 6.07 -10.06
CA GLY A 76 -3.34 5.91 -8.64
C GLY A 76 -2.12 5.04 -8.33
N LEU A 77 -2.20 4.31 -7.21
CA LEU A 77 -1.13 3.50 -6.65
C LEU A 77 -1.59 2.05 -6.44
N ARG A 78 -0.63 1.13 -6.40
CA ARG A 78 -0.87 -0.28 -6.11
C ARG A 78 0.27 -0.90 -5.32
N ALA A 79 -0.01 -1.36 -4.10
CA ALA A 79 0.91 -2.16 -3.30
C ALA A 79 0.69 -3.65 -3.58
N SER A 80 1.71 -4.33 -4.13
CA SER A 80 1.68 -5.77 -4.39
C SER A 80 2.44 -6.52 -3.30
N LEU A 81 1.75 -7.33 -2.50
CA LEU A 81 2.25 -7.95 -1.27
C LEU A 81 2.47 -9.46 -1.41
N TYR A 82 3.06 -9.90 -2.52
CA TYR A 82 3.30 -11.32 -2.81
C TYR A 82 4.10 -12.06 -1.73
N ASN A 83 4.06 -13.39 -1.74
CA ASN A 83 4.64 -14.26 -0.69
C ASN A 83 6.12 -13.96 -0.37
N ALA A 84 6.91 -13.59 -1.38
CA ALA A 84 8.32 -13.26 -1.22
C ALA A 84 8.57 -11.95 -0.46
N LEU A 85 7.57 -11.06 -0.39
CA LEU A 85 7.69 -9.79 0.31
C LEU A 85 7.58 -10.00 1.82
N PRO A 86 8.61 -9.61 2.61
CA PRO A 86 8.60 -9.76 4.06
C PRO A 86 7.61 -8.78 4.71
N VAL A 87 7.17 -9.09 5.93
CA VAL A 87 6.28 -8.19 6.71
C VAL A 87 6.92 -6.82 6.92
N ALA A 88 8.24 -6.78 7.16
CA ALA A 88 9.00 -5.54 7.32
C ALA A 88 8.91 -4.60 6.11
N ALA A 89 8.77 -5.12 4.89
CA ALA A 89 8.60 -4.29 3.71
C ALA A 89 7.20 -3.63 3.67
N ALA A 90 6.16 -4.33 4.13
CA ALA A 90 4.84 -3.72 4.31
C ALA A 90 4.86 -2.65 5.42
N GLN A 91 5.61 -2.89 6.49
CA GLN A 91 5.80 -1.89 7.56
C GLN A 91 6.50 -0.64 7.04
N ALA A 92 7.61 -0.79 6.29
CA ALA A 92 8.33 0.34 5.69
C ALA A 92 7.44 1.17 4.76
N LEU A 93 6.56 0.51 3.99
CA LEU A 93 5.56 1.21 3.18
C LEU A 93 4.57 2.01 4.06
N VAL A 94 4.05 1.42 5.13
CA VAL A 94 3.11 2.10 6.04
C VAL A 94 3.76 3.29 6.74
N ASP A 95 5.01 3.15 7.18
CA ASP A 95 5.74 4.24 7.81
C ASP A 95 5.96 5.39 6.82
N PHE A 96 6.32 5.07 5.58
CA PHE A 96 6.39 6.07 4.51
C PHE A 96 5.03 6.71 4.21
N MET A 97 3.93 5.95 4.17
CA MET A 97 2.59 6.49 3.96
C MET A 97 2.20 7.49 5.05
N ARG A 98 2.50 7.17 6.31
CA ARG A 98 2.21 8.07 7.45
C ARG A 98 3.03 9.36 7.36
N ASP A 99 4.34 9.26 7.12
CA ASP A 99 5.21 10.42 6.93
C ASP A 99 4.76 11.28 5.74
N PHE A 100 4.47 10.65 4.60
CA PHE A 100 4.01 11.35 3.41
C PHE A 100 2.70 12.11 3.67
N GLN A 101 1.73 11.49 4.35
CA GLN A 101 0.50 12.15 4.74
C GLN A 101 0.77 13.32 5.70
N GLN A 102 1.64 13.18 6.69
CA GLN A 102 1.96 14.28 7.62
C GLN A 102 2.56 15.50 6.92
N ARG A 103 3.33 15.29 5.84
CA ARG A 103 3.97 16.37 5.07
C ARG A 103 3.07 17.00 4.00
N ASN A 104 1.99 16.32 3.58
CA ASN A 104 1.22 16.71 2.40
C ASN A 104 -0.32 16.73 2.60
N GLY A 105 -0.81 16.35 3.78
CA GLY A 105 -2.22 16.29 4.14
C GLY A 105 -2.73 17.49 4.91
#